data_AF-A0AA36CJ43-F1
#
_entry.id   AF-A0AA36CJ43-F1
#
_cell.length_a   1.000
_cell.length_b   1.000
_cell.length_c   1.000
_cell.angle_alpha   90.00
_cell.angle_beta   90.00
_cell.angle_gamma   90.00
#
_symmetry.space_group_name_H-M   'P 1'
#
loop_
_entity.id
_entity.type
_entity.pdbx_description
1 polymer ?
#
loop_
_entity_poly.entity_id
_entity_poly.type
_entity_poly.pdbx_seq_one_letter_code
_entity_poly.pdbx_strand_id
1 'polypeptide(L)' 'MWCSGYAMHGRREGKRLRAPLKWKKNALTYSIDSYSQDLSNSIQKKTVQEAFQFWAAVSPLTFREVAREGDIRVGLASF' A
#
# COMPACT_ATOMS: atom_id res chain seq x y z
N MET A 1 34.19 12.96 44.85
CA MET A 1 34.14 12.19 43.58
C MET A 1 32.84 11.38 43.62
N TRP A 2 31.96 11.55 42.61
CA TRP A 2 30.62 10.94 42.39
C TRP A 2 29.47 11.44 43.31
N CYS A 3 28.23 11.73 42.87
CA CYS A 3 27.45 11.44 41.64
C CYS A 3 26.67 12.70 41.19
N SER A 4 26.73 13.15 39.93
CA SER A 4 25.97 12.67 38.75
C SER A 4 24.46 12.97 38.81
N GLY A 5 24.10 14.21 38.48
CA GLY A 5 22.73 14.59 38.08
C GLY A 5 22.63 14.53 36.56
N TYR A 6 21.92 13.52 36.03
CA TYR A 6 21.57 13.49 34.61
C TYR A 6 20.09 13.82 34.45
N ALA A 7 19.89 14.95 33.76
CA ALA A 7 18.61 15.49 33.36
C ALA A 7 17.79 14.46 32.57
N MET A 8 16.49 14.44 32.86
CA MET A 8 15.46 13.72 32.14
C MET A 8 15.51 14.11 30.65
N HIS A 9 16.01 13.23 29.78
CA HIS A 9 15.76 13.34 28.36
C HIS A 9 14.30 12.93 28.09
N GLY A 10 13.44 13.94 27.98
CA GLY A 10 12.12 13.80 27.39
C GLY A 10 12.26 13.17 26.00
N ARG A 11 11.85 11.90 25.90
CA ARG A 11 11.72 11.19 24.62
C ARG A 11 10.66 11.92 23.82
N ARG A 12 11.10 12.67 22.81
CA ARG A 12 10.25 13.34 21.82
C ARG A 12 9.25 12.33 21.29
N GLU A 13 8.00 12.51 21.69
CA GLU A 13 6.89 11.74 21.17
C GLU A 13 6.65 12.22 19.75
N GLY A 14 7.36 11.59 18.80
CA GLY A 14 7.16 11.80 17.39
C GLY A 14 5.73 11.39 17.07
N LYS A 15 4.83 12.37 17.02
CA LYS A 15 3.47 12.17 16.52
C LYS A 15 3.61 11.67 15.10
N ARG A 16 3.55 10.36 14.90
CA ARG A 16 3.32 9.75 13.59
C ARG A 16 2.03 10.37 13.10
N LEU A 17 2.14 11.40 12.25
CA LEU A 17 1.01 11.91 11.50
C LEU A 17 0.59 10.74 10.62
N ARG A 18 -0.33 9.92 11.14
CA ARG A 18 -0.93 8.84 10.38
C ARG A 18 -1.58 9.54 9.20
N ALA A 19 -0.98 9.37 8.02
CA ALA A 19 -1.63 9.76 6.79
C ALA A 19 -3.08 9.23 6.86
N PRO A 20 -4.07 10.01 6.43
CA PRO A 20 -5.45 9.56 6.45
C PRO A 20 -5.52 8.18 5.76
N LEU A 21 -6.04 7.18 6.47
CA LEU A 21 -6.13 5.79 5.99
C LEU A 21 -7.11 5.63 4.80
N LYS A 22 -7.78 6.72 4.42
CA LYS A 22 -8.78 6.77 3.36
C LYS A 22 -8.24 7.55 2.16
N TRP A 23 -8.45 7.01 0.96
CA TRP A 23 -8.18 7.69 -0.29
C TRP A 23 -9.01 8.98 -0.42
N LYS A 24 -8.36 10.06 -0.87
CA LYS A 24 -9.02 11.35 -1.15
C LYS A 24 -9.81 11.34 -2.47
N LYS A 25 -9.63 10.31 -3.29
CA LYS A 25 -10.28 10.13 -4.60
C LYS A 25 -10.89 8.74 -4.69
N ASN A 26 -11.89 8.60 -5.54
CA ASN A 26 -12.59 7.34 -5.77
C ASN A 26 -12.05 6.58 -7.00
N ALA A 27 -11.57 7.30 -8.01
CA ALA A 27 -10.94 6.71 -9.18
C ALA A 27 -9.48 6.38 -8.87
N LEU A 28 -9.24 5.11 -8.54
CA LEU A 28 -7.93 4.58 -8.22
C LEU A 28 -7.35 3.85 -9.44
N THR A 29 -6.03 3.90 -9.53
CA THR A 29 -5.26 3.16 -10.52
C THR A 29 -4.38 2.13 -9.84
N TYR A 30 -4.10 1.02 -10.53
CA TYR A 30 -3.17 0.03 -10.02
C TYR A 30 -2.18 -0.39 -11.11
N SER A 31 -0.95 -0.70 -10.71
CA SER A 31 0.05 -1.36 -11.55
C SER A 31 0.46 -2.69 -10.95
N ILE A 32 0.82 -3.64 -11.80
CA ILE A 32 1.42 -4.91 -11.39
C ILE A 32 2.91 -4.83 -11.75
N ASP A 33 3.74 -4.68 -10.73
CA ASP A 33 5.17 -4.41 -10.88
C ASP A 33 5.97 -5.71 -11.07
N SER A 34 5.43 -6.84 -10.62
CA SER A 34 6.06 -8.16 -10.74
C SER A 34 5.01 -9.26 -10.84
N TYR A 35 5.34 -10.33 -11.57
CA TYR A 35 4.52 -11.53 -11.71
C TYR A 35 5.23 -12.73 -11.07
N SER A 36 4.45 -13.69 -10.56
CA SER A 36 4.97 -15.02 -10.19
C SER A 36 5.37 -15.79 -11.44
N GLN A 37 6.38 -16.66 -11.32
CA GLN A 37 6.77 -17.60 -12.37
C GLN A 37 5.85 -18.84 -12.40
N ASP A 38 5.13 -19.11 -11.31
CA ASP A 38 4.29 -20.32 -11.18
C ASP A 38 2.98 -20.23 -11.97
N LEU A 39 2.55 -19.01 -12.31
CA LEU A 39 1.27 -18.73 -12.96
C LEU A 39 1.47 -17.85 -14.18
N SER A 40 0.62 -18.01 -15.20
CA SER A 40 0.64 -17.11 -16.34
C SER A 40 0.27 -15.67 -15.93
N ASN A 41 0.88 -14.69 -16.60
CA ASN A 41 0.57 -13.28 -16.36
C ASN A 41 -0.91 -12.96 -16.57
N SER A 42 -1.60 -13.66 -17.48
CA SER A 42 -3.03 -13.46 -17.73
C SER A 42 -3.90 -13.89 -16.55
N ILE A 43 -3.58 -15.02 -15.92
CA ILE A 43 -4.28 -15.48 -14.70
C ILE A 43 -4.07 -14.46 -13.59
N GLN A 44 -2.82 -14.05 -13.36
CA GLN A 44 -2.50 -13.08 -12.31
C GLN A 44 -3.22 -11.74 -12.53
N LYS A 45 -3.20 -11.21 -13.75
CA LYS A 45 -3.95 -9.98 -14.11
C LYS A 45 -5.44 -10.13 -13.85
N LYS A 46 -6.04 -11.23 -14.31
CA LYS A 46 -7.46 -11.52 -14.12
C LYS A 46 -7.82 -11.59 -12.63
N THR A 47 -7.03 -12.31 -11.83
CA THR A 47 -7.26 -12.45 -10.39
C THR A 47 -7.16 -11.11 -9.67
N VAL A 48 -6.16 -10.29 -10.00
CA VAL A 48 -6.05 -8.93 -9.44
C VAL A 48 -7.25 -8.06 -9.83
N GLN A 49 -7.68 -8.14 -11.09
CA GLN A 49 -8.86 -7.41 -11.57
C GLN A 49 -10.14 -7.84 -10.84
N GLU A 50 -10.37 -9.14 -10.65
CA GLU A 50 -11.52 -9.69 -9.91
C GLU A 50 -11.52 -9.24 -8.45
N ALA A 51 -10.35 -9.23 -7.79
CA ALA A 51 -10.21 -8.73 -6.43
C ALA A 51 -10.59 -7.24 -6.31
N PHE A 52 -10.20 -6.42 -7.28
CA PHE A 52 -10.60 -5.00 -7.30
C PHE A 52 -12.09 -4.82 -7.62
N GLN A 53 -12.66 -5.64 -8.50
CA GLN A 53 -14.10 -5.62 -8.79
C GLN A 53 -14.94 -5.95 -7.55
N PHE A 54 -14.50 -6.90 -6.73
CA PHE A 54 -15.16 -7.24 -5.47
C PHE A 54 -15.33 -6.02 -4.56
N TRP A 55 -14.28 -5.20 -4.40
CA TRP A 55 -14.35 -3.98 -3.60
C TRP A 55 -15.11 -2.85 -4.28
N ALA A 56 -15.02 -2.74 -5.61
CA ALA A 56 -15.78 -1.75 -6.38
C ALA A 56 -17.29 -1.99 -6.30
N ALA A 57 -17.73 -3.26 -6.20
CA ALA A 57 -19.15 -3.60 -6.14
C ALA A 57 -19.87 -3.03 -4.91
N VAL A 58 -19.15 -2.77 -3.82
CA VAL A 58 -19.71 -2.34 -2.53
C VAL A 58 -19.20 -0.97 -2.07
N SER A 59 -18.51 -0.25 -2.93
CA SER A 59 -17.96 1.07 -2.61
C SER A 59 -18.07 2.04 -3.78
N PRO A 60 -17.92 3.35 -3.57
CA PRO A 60 -17.82 4.31 -4.67
C PRO A 60 -16.51 4.22 -5.46
N LEU A 61 -15.60 3.30 -5.10
CA LEU A 61 -14.27 3.21 -5.70
C LEU A 61 -14.33 2.56 -7.09
N THR A 62 -13.53 3.07 -8.01
CA THR A 62 -13.28 2.44 -9.30
C THR A 62 -11.79 2.16 -9.45
N PHE A 63 -11.45 1.09 -10.16
CA PHE A 63 -10.08 0.64 -10.33
C PHE A 63 -9.76 0.48 -11.81
N ARG A 64 -8.60 1.01 -12.23
CA ARG A 64 -8.10 0.87 -13.60
C ARG A 64 -6.64 0.42 -13.61
N GLU A 65 -6.34 -0.61 -14.38
CA GLU A 65 -4.95 -1.03 -14.61
C GLU A 65 -4.20 0.05 -15.40
N VAL A 66 -3.00 0.38 -14.96
CA VAL A 66 -2.04 1.23 -15.67
C VAL A 66 -0.71 0.49 -15.79
N ALA A 67 0.08 0.84 -16.80
CA ALA A 67 1.33 0.13 -17.06
C ALA A 67 2.34 0.25 -15.89
N ARG A 68 2.40 1.42 -15.24
CA ARG A 68 3.35 1.74 -14.16
C ARG A 68 2.76 2.82 -13.24
N GLU A 69 3.32 2.93 -12.04
CA GLU A 69 3.05 4.02 -11.09
C GLU A 69 1.56 4.22 -10.75
N GLY A 70 0.83 3.11 -10.61
CA GLY A 70 -0.54 3.15 -10.09
C GLY A 70 -0.56 3.66 -8.64
N ASP A 71 -1.72 4.19 -8.22
CA ASP A 71 -1.97 4.53 -6.82
C ASP A 71 -1.72 3.32 -5.88
N ILE A 72 -2.01 2.12 -6.38
CA ILE A 72 -1.74 0.84 -5.73
C ILE A 72 -0.73 0.08 -6.59
N ARG A 73 0.40 -0.31 -6.00
CA ARG A 73 1.42 -1.13 -6.67
C ARG A 73 1.38 -2.54 -6.12
N VAL A 74 1.06 -3.50 -6.99
CA VAL A 74 1.00 -4.91 -6.67
C VAL A 74 2.33 -5.54 -7.06
N GLY A 75 3.04 -6.07 -6.08
CA GLY A 75 4.31 -6.75 -6.28
C GLY A 75 4.43 -7.95 -5.35
N LEU A 76 5.17 -8.95 -5.79
CA LEU A 76 5.54 -10.12 -5.02
C LEU A 76 6.95 -9.89 -4.48
N ALA A 77 7.15 -10.21 -3.21
CA ALA A 77 8.49 -10.28 -2.66
C ALA A 77 9.18 -11.54 -3.22
N SER A 78 10.39 -11.37 -3.72
CA SER A 78 11.33 -12.47 -3.88
C SER A 78 12.16 -12.54 -2.59
N PHE A 79 12.37 -13.75 -2.10
CA PHE A 79 13.17 -14.07 -0.91
C PHE A 79 14.34 -14.95 -1.30
#